data_AF-A0A7H9HP87-F1
#
_entry.id   AF-A0A7H9HP87-F1
#
_cell.length_a   1.000
_cell.length_b   1.000
_cell.length_c   1.000
_cell.angle_alpha   90.00
_cell.angle_beta   90.00
_cell.angle_gamma   90.00
#
_symmetry.space_group_name_H-M   'P 1'
#
loop_
_entity.id
_entity.type
_entity.pdbx_description
1 polymer ?
#
loop_
_entity_poly.entity_id
_entity_poly.type
_entity_poly.pdbx_seq_one_letter_code
_entity_poly.pdbx_strand_id
1 'polypeptide(L)'
;MKRFNYKSGHIVRILAAFTIVGLWWFFSSSELSYSKSTVDLPQTIETKVTNKDVNEGGKISAVNDLGTIMPSMPEKEAKEVLGRASWRYFHTLLARFPDEPTEEQSAKLKQFIELYAELYPCGECSYHFVQTLKKYPPQVSSRTAAALWGCSIHNMVNEYLKKDKYDCSTILEDYDCGCGDEEGKIKDDLKINKVSLLKENKQGG
;
A
#
# COMPACT_ATOMS: atom_id res chain seq x y z
N MET A 1 -38.40 -9.25 57.62
CA MET A 1 -38.91 -8.59 56.38
C MET A 1 -38.25 -7.22 56.25
N LYS A 2 -37.07 -7.12 55.63
CA LYS A 2 -36.34 -5.84 55.46
C LYS A 2 -36.98 -5.06 54.30
N ARG A 3 -37.70 -3.98 54.61
CA ARG A 3 -38.21 -3.03 53.59
C ARG A 3 -36.99 -2.35 52.97
N PHE A 4 -36.55 -2.85 51.81
CA PHE A 4 -35.55 -2.16 51.02
C PHE A 4 -36.18 -0.84 50.56
N ASN A 5 -35.59 0.26 51.00
CA ASN A 5 -36.14 1.60 50.81
C ASN A 5 -36.06 1.93 49.30
N TYR A 6 -37.19 1.84 48.60
CA TYR A 6 -37.30 1.94 47.13
C TYR A 6 -36.61 3.19 46.54
N LYS A 7 -36.56 4.29 47.31
CA LYS A 7 -35.84 5.53 46.93
C LYS A 7 -34.31 5.36 46.83
N SER A 8 -33.70 4.53 47.67
CA SER A 8 -32.25 4.25 47.60
C SER A 8 -31.90 3.43 46.35
N GLY A 9 -32.80 2.57 45.87
CA GLY A 9 -32.59 1.79 44.65
C GLY A 9 -32.55 2.65 43.38
N HIS A 10 -33.39 3.69 43.32
CA HIS A 10 -33.38 4.64 42.19
C HIS A 10 -32.11 5.49 42.16
N ILE A 11 -31.63 5.97 43.30
CA ILE A 11 -30.38 6.73 43.38
C ILE A 11 -29.19 5.89 42.90
N VAL A 12 -29.11 4.62 43.33
CA VAL A 12 -28.04 3.70 42.90
C VAL A 12 -28.06 3.46 41.39
N ARG A 13 -29.25 3.31 40.78
CA ARG A 13 -29.40 3.13 39.32
C ARG A 13 -29.00 4.37 38.53
N ILE A 14 -29.36 5.56 39.01
CA ILE A 14 -28.99 6.83 38.39
C ILE A 14 -27.47 7.02 38.44
N LEU A 15 -26.85 6.76 39.59
CA LEU A 15 -25.39 6.81 39.74
C LEU A 15 -24.68 5.83 38.81
N ALA A 16 -25.17 4.58 38.71
CA ALA A 16 -24.60 3.58 37.79
C ALA A 16 -24.75 3.97 36.31
N ALA A 17 -25.84 4.62 35.92
CA ALA A 17 -26.02 5.10 34.55
C ALA A 17 -25.03 6.24 34.22
N PHE A 18 -24.84 7.19 35.14
CA PHE A 18 -23.87 8.27 34.94
C PHE A 18 -22.42 7.76 34.89
N THR A 19 -22.05 6.75 35.69
CA THR A 19 -20.71 6.16 35.61
C THR A 19 -20.49 5.43 34.29
N ILE A 20 -21.48 4.68 33.78
CA ILE A 20 -21.38 3.99 32.50
C ILE A 20 -21.26 4.99 31.34
N VAL A 21 -22.09 6.04 31.33
CA VAL A 21 -22.03 7.08 30.28
C VAL A 21 -20.73 7.88 30.36
N GLY A 22 -20.25 8.19 31.57
CA GLY A 22 -18.96 8.87 31.77
C GLY A 22 -17.77 8.02 31.34
N LEU A 23 -17.79 6.71 31.63
CA LEU A 23 -16.77 5.77 31.15
C LEU A 23 -16.82 5.63 29.63
N TRP A 24 -18.01 5.52 29.04
CA TRP A 24 -18.15 5.46 27.58
C TRP A 24 -17.62 6.75 26.93
N TRP A 25 -17.93 7.92 27.47
CA TRP A 25 -17.40 9.18 26.97
C TRP A 25 -15.86 9.22 27.08
N PHE A 26 -15.31 8.87 28.25
CA PHE A 26 -13.87 8.92 28.51
C PHE A 26 -13.08 7.94 27.62
N PHE A 27 -13.57 6.70 27.44
CA PHE A 27 -12.93 5.70 26.59
C PHE A 27 -13.20 5.94 25.09
N SER A 28 -14.34 6.54 24.72
CA SER A 28 -14.64 6.94 23.34
C SER A 28 -13.82 8.16 22.91
N SER A 29 -13.47 9.05 23.85
CA SER A 29 -12.62 10.22 23.58
C SER A 29 -11.12 9.95 23.65
N SER A 30 -10.70 8.69 23.76
CA SER A 30 -9.28 8.37 23.54
C SER A 30 -9.01 8.50 22.04
N GLU A 31 -8.56 9.70 21.64
CA GLU A 31 -7.77 9.89 20.41
C GLU A 31 -6.77 8.73 20.34
N LEU A 32 -6.90 7.89 19.31
CA LEU A 32 -5.96 6.83 19.03
C LEU A 32 -4.56 7.45 19.08
N SER A 33 -3.77 7.07 20.10
CA SER A 33 -2.36 7.41 20.17
C SER A 33 -1.64 6.64 19.07
N TYR A 34 -1.79 7.11 17.83
CA TYR A 34 -0.86 6.78 16.77
C TYR A 34 0.42 7.50 17.13
N SER A 35 1.45 6.74 17.49
CA SER A 35 2.80 7.27 17.65
C SER A 35 3.22 7.88 16.31
N LYS A 36 3.05 9.20 16.17
CA LYS A 36 3.63 9.97 15.09
C LYS A 36 5.11 10.07 15.40
N SER A 37 5.93 9.26 14.74
CA SER A 37 7.38 9.45 14.76
C SER A 37 7.67 10.83 14.19
N THR A 38 8.08 11.76 15.06
CA THR A 38 8.50 13.10 14.69
C THR A 38 9.85 13.01 14.01
N VAL A 39 9.85 12.99 12.68
CA VAL A 39 11.01 13.43 11.91
C VAL A 39 10.98 14.96 11.96
N ASP A 40 11.92 15.56 12.66
CA ASP A 40 12.09 17.02 12.74
C ASP A 40 12.41 17.56 11.34
N LEU A 41 11.42 18.21 10.70
CA LEU A 41 11.66 19.13 9.59
C LEU A 41 11.78 20.55 10.16
N PRO A 42 12.78 21.36 9.75
CA PRO A 42 12.88 22.74 10.19
C PRO A 42 11.72 23.56 9.63
N GLN A 43 10.85 24.07 10.50
CA GLN A 43 9.88 25.10 10.16
C GLN A 43 10.61 26.43 10.02
N THR A 44 10.68 26.97 8.80
CA THR A 44 10.52 28.40 8.55
C THR A 44 10.46 28.62 7.05
N ILE A 45 9.32 29.12 6.58
CA ILE A 45 9.17 30.31 5.74
C ILE A 45 7.66 30.47 5.54
N GLU A 46 7.06 31.37 6.32
CA GLU A 46 5.83 32.02 5.91
C GLU A 46 6.15 32.83 4.65
N THR A 47 5.60 32.46 3.50
CA THR A 47 5.47 33.40 2.39
C THR A 47 4.05 33.42 1.89
N LYS A 48 3.44 34.56 2.16
CA LYS A 48 2.18 35.07 1.66
C LYS A 48 2.27 35.16 0.12
N VAL A 49 1.73 34.18 -0.60
CA VAL A 49 1.69 34.21 -2.06
C VAL A 49 0.52 35.10 -2.51
N THR A 50 0.83 36.36 -2.80
CA THR A 50 0.03 37.18 -3.70
C THR A 50 0.26 36.69 -5.13
N ASN A 51 -0.82 36.27 -5.79
CA ASN A 51 -0.80 35.92 -7.21
C ASN A 51 -0.34 37.10 -8.05
N LYS A 52 0.88 37.05 -8.57
CA LYS A 52 1.26 37.64 -9.85
C LYS A 52 2.62 37.13 -10.31
N ASP A 53 2.66 36.92 -11.61
CA ASP A 53 3.81 36.74 -12.50
C ASP A 53 4.24 35.30 -12.83
N VAL A 54 3.83 34.96 -14.04
CA VAL A 54 4.03 33.76 -14.84
C VAL A 54 5.38 33.87 -15.58
N ASN A 55 6.17 32.78 -15.52
CA ASN A 55 6.96 32.12 -16.59
C ASN A 55 8.40 31.75 -16.19
N GLU A 56 8.68 30.44 -16.13
CA GLU A 56 9.60 29.75 -17.07
C GLU A 56 9.48 28.20 -16.97
N GLY A 57 9.04 27.57 -18.07
CA GLY A 57 9.29 26.19 -18.53
C GLY A 57 9.23 25.01 -17.55
N GLY A 58 8.10 24.29 -17.41
CA GLY A 58 7.83 23.13 -18.29
C GLY A 58 6.76 22.17 -17.74
N LYS A 59 5.51 22.33 -18.23
CA LYS A 59 4.35 21.40 -18.23
C LYS A 59 3.98 20.64 -16.93
N ILE A 60 3.21 21.30 -16.07
CA ILE A 60 2.33 20.65 -15.07
C ILE A 60 0.90 20.43 -15.64
N SER A 61 0.59 20.94 -16.84
CA SER A 61 -0.75 20.91 -17.43
C SER A 61 -1.10 19.64 -18.24
N ALA A 62 -0.20 18.68 -18.41
CA ALA A 62 -0.42 17.53 -19.30
C ALA A 62 -1.03 16.29 -18.62
N VAL A 63 -1.05 16.21 -17.28
CA VAL A 63 -1.45 14.98 -16.58
C VAL A 63 -2.98 14.81 -16.52
N ASN A 64 -3.72 15.92 -16.51
CA ASN A 64 -5.19 15.91 -16.56
C ASN A 64 -5.75 15.38 -17.91
N ASP A 65 -4.92 15.23 -18.94
CA ASP A 65 -5.32 14.78 -20.29
C ASP A 65 -5.00 13.28 -20.53
N LEU A 66 -4.36 12.61 -19.55
CA LEU A 66 -4.01 11.19 -19.66
C LEU A 66 -5.21 10.25 -19.47
N GLY A 67 -6.38 10.81 -19.11
CA GLY A 67 -7.60 10.02 -18.87
C GLY A 67 -7.51 9.08 -17.66
N THR A 68 -6.55 9.31 -16.76
CA THR A 68 -6.47 8.62 -15.47
C THR A 68 -7.36 9.31 -14.44
N ILE A 69 -7.93 8.53 -13.53
CA ILE A 69 -8.72 9.03 -12.40
C ILE A 69 -7.85 9.56 -11.26
N MET A 70 -6.56 9.21 -11.24
CA MET A 70 -5.63 9.61 -10.20
C MET A 70 -4.89 10.90 -10.59
N PRO A 71 -4.75 11.89 -9.68
CA PRO A 71 -4.04 13.12 -9.97
C PRO A 71 -2.53 12.89 -10.11
N SER A 72 -1.82 13.88 -10.65
CA SER A 72 -0.35 13.82 -10.72
C SER A 72 0.29 13.78 -9.34
N MET A 73 1.43 13.09 -9.24
CA MET A 73 2.27 13.06 -8.03
C MET A 73 3.63 13.73 -8.33
N PRO A 74 3.74 15.06 -8.17
CA PRO A 74 4.91 15.81 -8.61
C PRO A 74 6.13 15.64 -7.69
N GLU A 75 5.90 15.37 -6.41
CA GLU A 75 6.99 15.21 -5.44
C GLU A 75 7.66 13.83 -5.65
N LYS A 76 8.99 13.85 -5.77
CA LYS A 76 9.78 12.69 -6.19
C LYS A 76 9.99 11.70 -5.03
N GLU A 77 10.29 12.16 -3.83
CA GLU A 77 10.59 11.30 -2.68
C GLU A 77 9.38 10.45 -2.27
N ALA A 78 8.20 11.07 -2.18
CA ALA A 78 6.91 10.46 -1.96
C ALA A 78 6.57 9.44 -3.04
N LYS A 79 6.88 9.73 -4.31
CA LYS A 79 6.73 8.78 -5.42
C LYS A 79 7.61 7.55 -5.23
N GLU A 80 8.88 7.74 -4.87
CA GLU A 80 9.80 6.63 -4.63
C GLU A 80 9.41 5.82 -3.37
N VAL A 81 8.97 6.48 -2.29
CA VAL A 81 8.48 5.83 -1.06
C VAL A 81 7.24 4.99 -1.35
N LEU A 82 6.26 5.57 -2.05
CA LEU A 82 5.05 4.86 -2.47
C LEU A 82 5.43 3.69 -3.39
N GLY A 83 6.28 3.93 -4.39
CA GLY A 83 6.78 2.93 -5.33
C GLY A 83 7.39 1.71 -4.62
N ARG A 84 8.29 1.93 -3.65
CA ARG A 84 8.88 0.84 -2.85
C ARG A 84 7.83 0.03 -2.10
N ALA A 85 6.94 0.70 -1.38
CA ALA A 85 5.89 0.03 -0.60
C ALA A 85 4.94 -0.77 -1.51
N SER A 86 4.58 -0.18 -2.64
CA SER A 86 3.73 -0.77 -3.68
C SER A 86 4.35 -2.02 -4.28
N TRP A 87 5.61 -1.95 -4.74
CA TRP A 87 6.30 -3.10 -5.31
C TRP A 87 6.50 -4.22 -4.29
N ARG A 88 6.79 -3.87 -3.03
CA ARG A 88 6.90 -4.85 -1.95
C ARG A 88 5.63 -5.64 -1.77
N TYR A 89 4.49 -4.96 -1.62
CA TYR A 89 3.19 -5.62 -1.54
C TYR A 89 2.91 -6.46 -2.80
N PHE A 90 3.12 -5.87 -3.97
CA PHE A 90 2.79 -6.48 -5.25
C PHE A 90 3.54 -7.80 -5.48
N HIS A 91 4.87 -7.79 -5.34
CA HIS A 91 5.68 -9.01 -5.51
C HIS A 91 5.36 -10.05 -4.43
N THR A 92 5.06 -9.63 -3.20
CA THR A 92 4.63 -10.55 -2.14
C THR A 92 3.31 -11.25 -2.50
N LEU A 93 2.33 -10.50 -3.02
CA LEU A 93 1.06 -11.05 -3.48
C LEU A 93 1.27 -12.09 -4.59
N LEU A 94 2.07 -11.76 -5.61
CA LEU A 94 2.31 -12.66 -6.73
C LEU A 94 3.08 -13.92 -6.32
N ALA A 95 4.09 -13.78 -5.44
CA ALA A 95 4.83 -14.90 -4.88
C ALA A 95 3.98 -15.80 -3.97
N ARG A 96 2.82 -15.32 -3.49
CA ARG A 96 1.87 -16.08 -2.67
C ARG A 96 0.66 -16.63 -3.40
N PHE A 97 0.52 -16.31 -4.68
CA PHE A 97 -0.54 -16.87 -5.50
C PHE A 97 -0.45 -18.42 -5.56
N PRO A 98 -1.53 -19.17 -5.78
CA PRO A 98 -1.46 -20.63 -5.86
C PRO A 98 -0.61 -21.12 -7.03
N ASP A 99 0.05 -22.27 -6.87
CA ASP A 99 0.76 -22.92 -8.00
C ASP A 99 -0.24 -23.43 -9.04
N GLU A 100 -1.39 -23.94 -8.59
CA GLU A 100 -2.51 -24.42 -9.42
C GLU A 100 -3.79 -23.64 -9.09
N PRO A 101 -3.97 -22.42 -9.59
CA PRO A 101 -5.14 -21.60 -9.28
C PRO A 101 -6.40 -22.10 -9.99
N THR A 102 -7.55 -21.94 -9.35
CA THR A 102 -8.85 -22.08 -10.03
C THR A 102 -9.06 -20.96 -11.04
N GLU A 103 -10.00 -21.14 -11.98
CA GLU A 103 -10.39 -20.08 -12.93
C GLU A 103 -10.83 -18.80 -12.21
N GLU A 104 -11.58 -18.95 -11.10
CA GLU A 104 -12.02 -17.82 -10.29
C GLU A 104 -10.84 -17.10 -9.61
N GLN A 105 -9.87 -17.83 -9.07
CA GLN A 105 -8.67 -17.24 -8.46
C GLN A 105 -7.83 -16.48 -9.50
N SER A 106 -7.67 -17.06 -10.69
CA SER A 106 -6.98 -16.42 -11.82
C SER A 106 -7.69 -15.14 -12.27
N ALA A 107 -9.02 -15.18 -12.39
CA ALA A 107 -9.83 -14.02 -12.74
C ALA A 107 -9.72 -12.91 -11.69
N LYS A 108 -9.74 -13.26 -10.39
CA LYS A 108 -9.56 -12.30 -9.29
C LYS A 108 -8.19 -11.63 -9.33
N LEU A 109 -7.12 -12.39 -9.54
CA LEU A 109 -5.78 -11.80 -9.62
C LEU A 109 -5.65 -10.86 -10.83
N LYS A 110 -6.19 -11.26 -11.99
CA LYS A 110 -6.20 -10.42 -13.18
C LYS A 110 -6.94 -9.10 -12.93
N GLN A 111 -8.16 -9.18 -12.40
CA GLN A 111 -8.97 -8.01 -12.07
C GLN A 111 -8.27 -7.13 -11.04
N PHE A 112 -7.66 -7.73 -10.01
CA PHE A 112 -6.88 -6.99 -9.03
C PHE A 112 -5.76 -6.19 -9.69
N ILE A 113 -4.99 -6.78 -10.61
CA ILE A 113 -3.87 -6.11 -11.29
C ILE A 113 -4.37 -4.96 -12.18
N GLU A 114 -5.47 -5.16 -12.89
CA GLU A 114 -6.10 -4.11 -13.72
C GLU A 114 -6.53 -2.92 -12.85
N LEU A 115 -7.26 -3.19 -11.76
CA LEU A 115 -7.67 -2.17 -10.79
C LEU A 115 -6.48 -1.51 -10.10
N TYR A 116 -5.42 -2.28 -9.80
CA TYR A 116 -4.21 -1.76 -9.19
C TYR A 116 -3.53 -0.73 -10.09
N ALA A 117 -3.50 -0.96 -11.41
CA ALA A 117 -2.97 0.00 -12.36
C ALA A 117 -3.83 1.26 -12.48
N GLU A 118 -5.17 1.11 -12.56
CA GLU A 118 -6.10 2.23 -12.66
C GLU A 118 -6.13 3.10 -11.38
N LEU A 119 -5.99 2.47 -10.22
CA LEU A 119 -6.07 3.11 -8.91
C LEU A 119 -4.70 3.45 -8.31
N TYR A 120 -3.63 3.36 -9.10
CA TYR A 120 -2.30 3.68 -8.59
C TYR A 120 -2.17 5.20 -8.29
N PRO A 121 -1.84 5.63 -7.05
CA PRO A 121 -1.99 7.04 -6.64
C PRO A 121 -1.16 8.09 -7.40
N CYS A 122 -0.14 7.67 -8.16
CA CYS A 122 0.59 8.54 -9.07
C CYS A 122 -0.07 8.48 -10.46
N GLY A 123 -0.78 9.55 -10.87
CA GLY A 123 -1.53 9.59 -12.13
C GLY A 123 -0.72 9.26 -13.38
N GLU A 124 0.46 9.85 -13.55
CA GLU A 124 1.35 9.53 -14.68
C GLU A 124 1.87 8.08 -14.63
N CYS A 125 2.10 7.54 -13.44
CA CYS A 125 2.52 6.14 -13.25
C CYS A 125 1.37 5.18 -13.56
N SER A 126 0.15 5.49 -13.10
CA SER A 126 -1.09 4.77 -13.40
C SER A 126 -1.33 4.70 -14.90
N TYR A 127 -1.27 5.84 -15.60
CA TYR A 127 -1.42 5.89 -17.05
C TYR A 127 -0.44 4.96 -17.77
N HIS A 128 0.86 5.05 -17.43
CA HIS A 128 1.88 4.19 -18.03
C HIS A 128 1.63 2.71 -17.72
N PHE A 129 1.21 2.37 -16.50
CA PHE A 129 0.94 0.99 -16.15
C PHE A 129 -0.26 0.44 -16.93
N VAL A 130 -1.36 1.21 -17.03
CA VAL A 130 -2.53 0.85 -17.85
C VAL A 130 -2.15 0.62 -19.32
N GLN A 131 -1.32 1.48 -19.93
CA GLN A 131 -0.86 1.23 -21.30
C GLN A 131 0.04 0.00 -21.40
N THR A 132 0.88 -0.24 -20.38
CA THR A 132 1.75 -1.42 -20.32
C THR A 132 0.94 -2.71 -20.28
N LEU A 133 -0.16 -2.76 -19.50
CA LEU A 133 -1.04 -3.93 -19.41
C LEU A 133 -1.71 -4.29 -20.74
N LYS A 134 -1.98 -3.31 -21.61
CA LYS A 134 -2.52 -3.57 -22.97
C LYS A 134 -1.53 -4.34 -23.84
N LYS A 135 -0.23 -4.09 -23.68
CA LYS A 135 0.84 -4.73 -24.46
C LYS A 135 1.33 -6.03 -23.81
N TYR A 136 1.36 -6.08 -22.48
CA TYR A 136 1.88 -7.19 -21.69
C TYR A 136 0.85 -7.60 -20.64
N PRO A 137 -0.22 -8.32 -21.05
CA PRO A 137 -1.32 -8.65 -20.16
C PRO A 137 -0.85 -9.56 -18.99
N PRO A 138 -1.52 -9.48 -17.82
CA PRO A 138 -1.17 -10.28 -16.65
C PRO A 138 -1.12 -11.78 -16.94
N GLN A 139 -0.04 -12.44 -16.53
CA GLN A 139 0.08 -13.90 -16.59
C GLN A 139 -0.33 -14.48 -15.23
N VAL A 140 -1.52 -15.07 -15.16
CA VAL A 140 -2.15 -15.48 -13.89
C VAL A 140 -2.41 -16.99 -13.84
N SER A 141 -1.70 -17.79 -14.64
CA SER A 141 -1.91 -19.24 -14.74
C SER A 141 -1.28 -20.03 -13.59
N SER A 142 -0.33 -19.45 -12.87
CA SER A 142 0.33 -20.05 -11.70
C SER A 142 1.10 -18.99 -10.92
N ARG A 143 1.52 -19.32 -9.69
CA ARG A 143 2.44 -18.52 -8.87
C ARG A 143 3.67 -18.08 -9.64
N THR A 144 4.35 -19.02 -10.29
CA THR A 144 5.59 -18.77 -11.03
C THR A 144 5.36 -17.84 -12.21
N ALA A 145 4.28 -18.07 -12.97
CA ALA A 145 3.93 -17.22 -14.10
C ALA A 145 3.63 -15.77 -13.66
N ALA A 146 2.86 -15.62 -12.57
CA ALA A 146 2.52 -14.33 -12.00
C ALA A 146 3.76 -13.57 -11.49
N ALA A 147 4.60 -14.23 -10.69
CA ALA A 147 5.79 -13.61 -10.12
C ALA A 147 6.82 -13.19 -11.18
N LEU A 148 7.10 -14.06 -12.17
CA LEU A 148 8.02 -13.73 -13.26
C LEU A 148 7.49 -12.63 -14.17
N TRP A 149 6.19 -12.61 -14.45
CA TRP A 149 5.55 -11.51 -15.17
C TRP A 149 5.67 -10.20 -14.39
N GLY A 150 5.35 -10.19 -13.09
CA GLY A 150 5.49 -9.01 -12.24
C GLY A 150 6.92 -8.48 -12.20
N CYS A 151 7.92 -9.37 -12.10
CA CYS A 151 9.34 -8.99 -12.17
C CYS A 151 9.71 -8.37 -13.53
N SER A 152 9.18 -8.93 -14.63
CA SER A 152 9.43 -8.41 -15.97
C SER A 152 8.86 -7.00 -16.15
N ILE A 153 7.64 -6.76 -15.66
CA ILE A 153 7.01 -5.43 -15.67
C ILE A 153 7.81 -4.45 -14.82
N HIS A 154 8.23 -4.85 -13.61
CA HIS A 154 9.07 -4.00 -12.76
C HIS A 154 10.40 -3.64 -13.43
N ASN A 155 10.99 -4.58 -14.17
CA ASN A 155 12.20 -4.32 -14.94
C ASN A 155 12.00 -3.33 -16.10
N MET A 156 10.81 -3.25 -16.71
CA MET A 156 10.50 -2.20 -17.69
C MET A 156 10.48 -0.81 -17.03
N VAL A 157 9.97 -0.71 -15.79
CA VAL A 157 10.03 0.52 -15.00
C VAL A 157 11.47 0.85 -14.62
N ASN A 158 12.27 -0.14 -14.20
CA ASN A 158 13.70 0.05 -13.95
C ASN A 158 14.42 0.59 -15.18
N GLU A 159 14.18 0.03 -16.36
CA GLU A 159 14.77 0.51 -17.61
C GLU A 159 14.35 1.96 -17.92
N TYR A 160 13.06 2.29 -17.79
CA TYR A 160 12.56 3.66 -17.96
C TYR A 160 13.23 4.65 -16.99
N LEU A 161 13.43 4.23 -15.74
CA LEU A 161 14.10 5.01 -14.69
C LEU A 161 15.64 4.91 -14.75
N LYS A 162 16.21 4.22 -15.75
CA LYS A 162 17.65 3.99 -15.93
C LYS A 162 18.33 3.32 -14.73
N LYS A 163 17.66 2.33 -14.15
CA LYS A 163 18.13 1.48 -13.05
C LYS A 163 18.65 0.14 -13.57
N ASP A 164 19.44 -0.53 -12.75
CA ASP A 164 19.93 -1.87 -13.06
C ASP A 164 18.78 -2.87 -13.16
N LYS A 165 18.89 -3.81 -14.10
CA LYS A 165 17.95 -4.90 -14.26
C LYS A 165 18.03 -5.85 -13.07
N TYR A 166 16.88 -6.20 -12.51
CA TYR A 166 16.73 -7.23 -11.50
C TYR A 166 16.83 -8.63 -12.12
N ASP A 167 17.55 -9.53 -11.45
CA ASP A 167 17.53 -10.95 -11.78
C ASP A 167 16.25 -11.62 -11.27
N CYS A 168 15.32 -11.92 -12.18
CA CYS A 168 14.06 -12.56 -11.85
C CYS A 168 14.19 -14.05 -11.46
N SER A 169 15.38 -14.67 -11.61
CA SER A 169 15.56 -16.10 -11.34
C SER A 169 15.30 -16.49 -9.88
N THR A 170 15.43 -15.53 -8.95
CA THR A 170 15.23 -15.73 -7.51
C THR A 170 13.99 -15.04 -6.96
N ILE A 171 13.05 -14.61 -7.83
CA ILE A 171 11.93 -13.73 -7.43
C ILE A 171 11.03 -14.36 -6.35
N LEU A 172 10.82 -15.67 -6.39
CA LEU A 172 9.97 -16.38 -5.44
C LEU A 172 10.62 -16.49 -4.06
N GLU A 173 11.94 -16.75 -4.01
CA GLU A 173 12.70 -16.82 -2.77
C GLU A 173 12.95 -15.43 -2.16
N ASP A 174 13.05 -14.42 -3.01
CA ASP A 174 13.28 -13.04 -2.60
C ASP A 174 12.05 -12.44 -1.88
N TYR A 175 10.86 -12.73 -2.39
CA TYR A 175 9.59 -12.23 -1.87
C TYR A 175 8.78 -13.25 -1.07
N ASP A 176 9.42 -14.30 -0.58
CA ASP A 176 8.81 -15.18 0.43
C ASP A 176 8.43 -14.34 1.67
N CYS A 177 7.14 -14.30 2.01
CA CYS A 177 6.61 -13.54 3.14
C CYS A 177 6.85 -14.19 4.50
N GLY A 178 7.51 -15.34 4.56
CA GLY A 178 7.60 -16.09 5.80
C GLY A 178 6.31 -16.85 6.14
N CYS A 179 5.38 -16.91 5.19
CA CYS A 179 4.10 -17.56 5.36
C CYS A 179 4.30 -19.07 5.23
N GLY A 180 3.61 -19.86 6.06
CA GLY A 180 3.71 -21.32 6.02
C GLY A 180 3.32 -21.91 4.66
N ASP A 181 3.61 -23.19 4.48
CA ASP A 181 3.14 -23.97 3.32
C ASP A 181 1.60 -24.03 3.27
N GLU A 182 1.04 -24.73 2.28
CA GLU A 182 -0.42 -24.84 2.12
C GLU A 182 -1.10 -25.53 3.31
N GLU A 183 -0.34 -26.18 4.19
CA GLU A 183 -0.78 -26.80 5.44
C GLU A 183 -0.63 -25.86 6.65
N GLY A 184 -0.15 -24.63 6.42
CA GLY A 184 0.09 -23.62 7.45
C GLY A 184 1.32 -23.88 8.30
N LYS A 185 2.21 -24.80 7.90
CA LYS A 185 3.45 -25.08 8.64
C LYS A 185 4.55 -24.13 8.22
N ILE A 186 5.22 -23.56 9.21
CA ILE A 186 6.48 -22.83 8.99
C ILE A 186 7.54 -23.89 8.67
N LYS A 187 8.06 -23.87 7.44
CA LYS A 187 9.22 -24.68 7.04
C LYS A 187 10.44 -24.36 7.90
N ASP A 188 11.16 -25.38 8.37
CA ASP A 188 12.33 -25.22 9.24
C ASP A 188 13.52 -24.52 8.55
N ASP A 189 13.53 -24.44 7.23
CA ASP A 189 14.54 -23.78 6.39
C ASP A 189 14.11 -22.39 5.89
N LEU A 190 13.02 -21.82 6.44
CA LEU A 190 12.50 -20.51 6.06
C LEU A 190 13.53 -19.39 6.27
N LYS A 191 14.06 -18.88 5.16
CA LYS A 191 14.86 -17.66 5.13
C LYS A 191 13.94 -16.47 4.90
N ILE A 192 13.33 -15.96 5.97
CA ILE A 192 12.44 -14.80 5.92
C ILE A 192 13.15 -13.62 5.22
N ASN A 193 12.49 -13.02 4.22
CA ASN A 193 12.85 -11.74 3.61
C ASN A 193 14.32 -11.59 3.21
N LYS A 194 14.76 -12.33 2.19
CA LYS A 194 16.07 -12.05 1.54
C LYS A 194 16.12 -10.70 0.83
N VAL A 195 14.96 -10.11 0.50
CA VAL A 195 14.89 -8.70 0.12
C VAL A 195 15.08 -7.86 1.39
N SER A 196 16.35 -7.64 1.73
CA SER A 196 16.70 -6.60 2.69
C SER A 196 16.15 -5.25 2.22
N LEU A 197 15.85 -4.35 3.16
CA LEU A 197 15.52 -2.95 2.83
C LEU A 197 16.53 -2.33 1.85
N LEU A 198 17.79 -2.78 1.87
CA LEU A 198 18.83 -2.37 0.92
C LEU A 198 18.56 -2.82 -0.52
N LYS A 199 18.02 -4.02 -0.75
CA LYS A 199 17.66 -4.53 -2.09
C LYS A 199 16.41 -3.82 -2.63
N GLU A 200 15.43 -3.57 -1.77
CA GLU A 200 14.25 -2.74 -2.06
C GLU A 200 14.60 -1.27 -2.37
N ASN A 201 15.53 -0.68 -1.60
CA ASN A 201 15.96 0.70 -1.82
C ASN A 201 16.66 0.90 -3.17
N LYS A 202 17.36 -0.12 -3.68
CA LYS A 202 17.95 -0.09 -5.03
C LYS A 202 16.90 -0.20 -6.14
N GLN A 203 15.80 -0.88 -5.85
CA GLN A 203 14.67 -1.11 -6.75
C GLN A 203 13.58 -0.04 -6.61
N GLY A 204 13.85 1.11 -5.98
CA GLY A 204 12.83 2.13 -5.71
C GLY A 204 11.96 2.45 -6.92
N GLY A 205 10.65 2.48 -6.72
CA GLY A 205 9.65 2.55 -7.79
C GLY A 205 9.60 3.86 -8.55
#